data_AF-A0A140DUY3-F1
#
_entry.id   AF-A0A140DUY3-F1
#
_cell.length_a   1.000
_cell.length_b   1.000
_cell.length_c   1.000
_cell.angle_alpha   90.00
_cell.angle_beta   90.00
_cell.angle_gamma   90.00
#
_symmetry.space_group_name_H-M   'P 1'
#
loop_
_entity.id
_entity.type
_entity.pdbx_description
1 polymer ?
#
loop_
_entity_poly.entity_id
_entity_poly.type
_entity_poly.pdbx_seq_one_letter_code
_entity_poly.pdbx_strand_id
1 'polypeptide(L)' 'MIRAADAIILEADIAVARQERFKGKPIVRVSSAVAIKQPERLIATVEHKLSQGVMS' A
#
# COMPACT_ATOMS: atom_id res chain seq x y z
N MET A 1 1.99 -5.37 14.48
CA MET A 1 2.11 -6.66 13.74
C MET A 1 1.51 -6.49 12.36
N ILE A 2 2.19 -6.92 11.30
CA ILE A 2 1.73 -6.75 9.89
C ILE A 2 0.29 -7.26 9.71
N ARG A 3 -0.09 -8.35 10.37
CA ARG A 3 -1.43 -8.96 10.35
C ARG A 3 -2.58 -8.02 10.71
N ALA A 4 -2.35 -6.99 11.52
CA ALA A 4 -3.39 -6.04 11.93
C ALA A 4 -3.55 -4.86 10.96
N ALA A 5 -2.68 -4.70 9.96
CA ALA A 5 -2.73 -3.55 9.05
C ALA A 5 -3.85 -3.69 8.01
N ASP A 6 -4.61 -2.64 7.76
CA ASP A 6 -5.68 -2.67 6.75
C ASP A 6 -5.12 -2.73 5.32
N ALA A 7 -4.00 -2.07 5.08
CA ALA A 7 -3.27 -2.10 3.82
C ALA A 7 -1.76 -2.03 4.05
N ILE A 8 -0.99 -2.37 3.01
CA ILE A 8 0.46 -2.23 2.96
C ILE A 8 0.82 -1.21 1.87
N ILE A 9 1.58 -0.18 2.23
CA ILE A 9 2.23 0.70 1.26
C ILE A 9 3.65 0.18 1.06
N LEU A 10 4.00 -0.15 -0.19
CA LEU A 10 5.36 -0.49 -0.59
C LEU A 10 5.92 0.67 -1.42
N GLU A 11 6.63 1.57 -0.75
CA GLU A 11 7.50 2.54 -1.39
C GLU A 11 8.82 1.85 -1.73
N ALA A 12 9.02 1.54 -3.00
CA ALA A 12 10.27 0.94 -3.46
C ALA A 12 10.46 1.15 -4.96
N ASP A 13 11.68 1.53 -5.33
CA ASP A 13 12.13 1.59 -6.73
C ASP A 13 12.80 0.27 -7.18
N ILE A 14 12.94 -0.68 -6.27
CA ILE A 14 13.51 -2.01 -6.51
C ILE A 14 12.60 -3.12 -5.95
N ALA A 15 12.91 -4.37 -6.29
CA ALA A 15 12.17 -5.51 -5.78
C ALA A 15 12.29 -5.63 -4.25
N VAL A 16 11.15 -5.67 -3.57
CA VAL A 16 11.07 -5.93 -2.13
C VAL A 16 11.10 -7.44 -1.90
N ALA A 17 12.05 -7.95 -1.12
CA ALA A 17 12.08 -9.36 -0.73
C ALA A 17 11.06 -9.68 0.38
N ARG A 18 10.74 -10.98 0.56
CA ARG A 18 9.88 -11.49 1.64
C ARG A 18 8.46 -10.91 1.67
N GLN A 19 7.82 -10.83 0.51
CA GLN A 19 6.47 -10.27 0.33
C GLN A 19 5.35 -11.21 0.77
N GLU A 20 5.64 -12.49 0.99
CA GLU A 20 4.70 -13.47 1.55
C GLU A 20 4.13 -13.03 2.90
N ARG A 21 4.88 -12.20 3.64
CA ARG A 21 4.43 -11.59 4.92
C ARG A 21 3.27 -10.61 4.75
N PHE A 22 3.00 -10.16 3.52
CA PHE A 22 1.91 -9.25 3.16
C PHE A 22 0.69 -9.99 2.56
N LYS A 23 0.74 -11.32 2.45
CA LYS A 23 -0.32 -12.12 1.83
C LYS A 23 -1.68 -11.85 2.47
N GLY A 24 -2.70 -11.68 1.63
CA GLY A 24 -4.08 -11.41 2.04
C GLY A 24 -4.36 -9.95 2.40
N LYS A 25 -3.38 -9.05 2.26
CA LYS A 25 -3.58 -7.60 2.46
C LYS A 25 -3.51 -6.86 1.13
N PRO A 26 -4.35 -5.84 0.92
CA PRO A 26 -4.21 -4.97 -0.23
C PRO A 26 -2.86 -4.26 -0.18
N ILE A 27 -2.15 -4.28 -1.31
CA ILE A 27 -0.82 -3.67 -1.46
C ILE A 27 -0.93 -2.49 -2.41
N VAL A 28 -0.49 -1.32 -1.95
CA VAL A 28 -0.30 -0.12 -2.78
C VAL A 28 1.19 0.05 -3.03
N ARG A 29 1.61 -0.10 -4.29
CA ARG A 29 3.01 0.11 -4.71
C ARG A 29 3.19 1.52 -5.22
N VAL A 30 4.28 2.15 -4.81
CA VAL A 30 4.61 3.52 -5.19
C VAL A 30 6.14 3.65 -5.31
N SER A 31 6.60 4.52 -6.21
CA SER A 31 8.02 4.90 -6.27
C SER A 31 8.37 5.89 -5.17
N SER A 32 9.64 5.97 -4.81
CA SER A 32 10.09 6.90 -3.77
C SER A 32 9.79 8.35 -4.16
N ALA A 33 9.97 8.67 -5.44
CA ALA A 33 9.68 9.99 -5.97
C ALA A 33 8.21 10.40 -5.81
N VAL A 34 7.26 9.47 -5.96
CA VAL A 34 5.83 9.78 -5.80
C VAL A 34 5.46 9.88 -4.32
N ALA A 35 5.98 9.01 -3.47
CA ALA A 35 5.73 9.10 -2.02
C ALA A 35 6.20 10.43 -1.43
N ILE A 36 7.37 10.92 -1.88
CA ILE A 36 7.94 12.20 -1.43
C ILE A 36 7.18 13.40 -2.01
N LYS A 37 6.89 13.40 -3.31
CA LYS A 37 6.34 14.58 -4.00
C LYS A 37 4.81 14.67 -3.93
N GLN A 38 4.11 13.57 -3.70
CA GLN A 38 2.65 13.49 -3.75
C GLN A 38 2.07 12.65 -2.59
N PRO A 39 2.41 12.95 -1.32
CA PRO A 39 1.97 12.13 -0.18
C PRO A 39 0.44 12.14 0.00
N GLU A 40 -0.22 13.28 -0.19
CA GLU A 40 -1.68 13.41 -0.05
C GLU A 40 -2.42 12.53 -1.07
N ARG A 41 -1.95 12.54 -2.32
CA ARG A 41 -2.52 11.73 -3.39
C ARG A 41 -2.31 10.23 -3.13
N LEU A 42 -1.18 9.86 -2.55
CA LEU A 42 -0.89 8.48 -2.15
C LEU A 42 -1.90 8.02 -1.09
N ILE A 43 -2.14 8.83 -0.05
CA ILE A 43 -3.12 8.52 1.00
C ILE A 43 -4.53 8.38 0.41
N ALA A 44 -4.98 9.33 -0.41
CA ALA A 44 -6.30 9.24 -1.05
C ALA A 44 -6.46 7.96 -1.89
N THR A 45 -5.38 7.51 -2.55
CA THR A 45 -5.38 6.25 -3.32
C THR A 45 -5.52 5.03 -2.41
N VAL A 46 -4.87 5.05 -1.25
CA VAL A 46 -4.97 3.98 -0.24
C VAL A 46 -6.38 3.93 0.34
N GLU A 47 -6.93 5.08 0.75
CA GLU A 47 -8.30 5.20 1.29
C GLU A 47 -9.35 4.74 0.29
N HIS A 48 -9.20 5.12 -0.98
CA HIS A 48 -10.09 4.66 -2.04
C HIS A 48 -10.00 3.13 -2.21
N LYS A 49 -8.80 2.55 -2.23
CA LYS A 49 -8.64 1.09 -2.33
C LYS A 49 -9.23 0.35 -1.13
N LEU A 50 -9.13 0.93 0.06
CA LEU A 50 -9.73 0.39 1.26
C LEU A 50 -11.26 0.45 1.17
N SER A 51 -11.84 1.55 0.69
CA SER A 51 -13.30 1.70 0.59
C SER A 51 -13.94 0.78 -0.46
N GLN A 52 -13.25 0.49 -1.57
CA GLN A 52 -13.73 -0.46 -2.58
C GLN A 52 -13.70 -1.92 -2.10
N GLY A 53 -12.97 -2.24 -1.02
CA GLY A 53 -12.92 -3.58 -0.42
C GLY A 53 -14.02 -3.87 0.61
N VAL A 54 -14.84 -2.88 0.99
CA VAL A 54 -15.89 -3.00 2.03
C VAL A 54 -17.25 -3.41 1.43
N MET A 55 -17.34 -3.57 0.09
CA MET A 55 -18.56 -4.00 -0.60
C MET A 55 -18.48 -5.43 -1.16
N SER A 56 -18.00 -6.39 -0.39
CA SER A 56 -18.01 -7.82 -0.76
C SER A 56 -18.32 -8.72 0.42
#